data_AF-A0A355UQ92-F1
#
_entry.id   AF-A0A355UQ92-F1
#
_cell.length_a   1.000
_cell.length_b   1.000
_cell.length_c   1.000
_cell.angle_alpha   90.00
_cell.angle_beta   90.00
_cell.angle_gamma   90.00
#
_symmetry.space_group_name_H-M   'P 1'
#
loop_
_entity.id
_entity.type
_entity.pdbx_description
1 polymer ?
#
loop_
_entity_poly.entity_id
_entity_poly.type
_entity_poly.pdbx_seq_one_letter_code
_entity_poly.pdbx_strand_id
1 'polypeptide(L)'
;MLDYLWAGLPILSTEGDSMADLVEKKGLGICCGYQSVEDWLEAFQKMANDDLFRGGCRESVSLARNDFRWKNSVAPLIEALRAPARIRELNRPFSWLFHEPFASLAKASLSLKEEGIAGFMERFQRKIARKRNES
;
A
#
# COMPACT_ATOMS: atom_id res chain seq x y z
N MET A 1 -6.22 10.26 -5.02
CA MET A 1 -7.07 10.86 -6.07
C MET A 1 -7.87 9.75 -6.76
N LEU A 2 -8.76 9.07 -6.05
CA LEU A 2 -9.62 8.03 -6.62
C LEU A 2 -11.07 8.53 -6.71
N ASP A 3 -11.41 9.53 -5.89
CA ASP A 3 -12.72 10.16 -5.71
C ASP A 3 -13.34 10.63 -7.04
N TYR A 4 -12.51 10.93 -8.04
CA TYR A 4 -12.95 11.39 -9.36
C TYR A 4 -13.69 10.31 -10.15
N LEU A 5 -13.40 9.02 -9.90
CA LEU A 5 -14.17 7.92 -10.49
C LEU A 5 -15.64 7.93 -10.02
N TRP A 6 -15.89 8.42 -8.80
CA TRP A 6 -17.25 8.55 -8.26
C TRP A 6 -17.96 9.82 -8.73
N ALA A 7 -17.22 10.85 -9.14
CA ALA A 7 -17.80 12.00 -9.82
C ALA A 7 -18.37 11.64 -11.21
N GLY A 8 -17.90 10.53 -11.81
CA GLY A 8 -18.39 10.07 -13.11
C GLY A 8 -18.02 10.99 -14.27
N LEU A 9 -16.93 11.75 -14.11
CA LEU A 9 -16.44 12.72 -15.09
C LEU A 9 -15.15 12.22 -15.73
N PRO A 10 -14.86 12.64 -16.98
CA PRO A 10 -13.57 12.36 -17.61
C PRO A 10 -12.42 12.98 -16.83
N ILE A 11 -11.26 12.33 -16.85
CA ILE A 11 -10.08 12.75 -16.10
C ILE A 11 -9.02 13.30 -17.05
N LEU A 12 -8.49 14.48 -16.74
CA LEU A 12 -7.26 14.99 -17.33
C LEU A 12 -6.18 14.94 -16.25
N SER A 13 -5.07 14.27 -16.53
CA SER A 13 -3.94 14.15 -15.61
C SER A 13 -2.63 14.25 -16.35
N THR A 14 -1.54 14.51 -15.63
CA THR A 14 -0.20 14.24 -16.18
C THR A 14 0.03 12.75 -16.30
N GLU A 15 0.97 12.35 -17.16
CA GLU A 15 1.53 11.01 -17.19
C GLU A 15 2.35 10.67 -15.92
N GLY A 16 2.65 9.38 -15.73
CA GLY A 16 3.69 8.93 -14.80
C GLY A 16 3.23 8.29 -13.48
N ASP A 17 1.93 8.11 -13.25
CA ASP A 17 1.41 7.36 -12.10
C ASP A 17 0.45 6.24 -12.51
N SER A 18 0.07 5.40 -11.55
CA SER A 18 -0.87 4.30 -11.79
C SER A 18 -2.27 4.75 -12.21
N MET A 19 -2.64 6.01 -11.93
CA MET A 19 -3.92 6.57 -12.35
C MET A 19 -3.86 6.96 -13.82
N ALA A 20 -2.78 7.59 -14.28
CA ALA A 20 -2.55 7.90 -15.68
C ALA A 20 -2.60 6.64 -16.55
N ASP A 21 -1.92 5.57 -16.11
CA ASP A 21 -2.00 4.25 -16.72
C ASP A 21 -3.44 3.74 -16.87
N LEU A 22 -4.26 3.93 -15.83
CA LEU A 22 -5.66 3.52 -15.83
C LEU A 22 -6.48 4.39 -16.80
N VAL A 23 -6.22 5.70 -16.83
CA VAL A 23 -6.89 6.67 -17.69
C VAL A 23 -6.68 6.31 -19.16
N GLU A 24 -5.45 6.01 -19.55
CA GLU A 24 -5.12 5.61 -20.92
C GLU A 24 -5.70 4.24 -21.27
N LYS A 25 -5.41 3.21 -20.45
CA LYS A 25 -5.79 1.81 -20.76
C LYS A 25 -7.30 1.60 -20.81
N LYS A 26 -8.07 2.34 -20.00
CA LYS A 26 -9.53 2.23 -19.96
C LYS A 26 -10.25 3.38 -20.67
N GLY A 27 -9.54 4.31 -21.29
CA GLY A 27 -10.15 5.44 -22.00
C GLY A 27 -10.98 6.34 -21.08
N LEU A 28 -10.50 6.61 -19.87
CA LEU A 28 -11.20 7.44 -18.88
C LEU A 28 -11.05 8.94 -19.14
N GLY A 29 -10.17 9.30 -20.09
CA GLY A 29 -9.85 10.68 -20.41
C GLY A 29 -8.54 10.78 -21.17
N ILE A 30 -7.73 11.80 -20.87
CA ILE A 30 -6.49 12.10 -21.59
C ILE A 30 -5.37 12.31 -20.57
N CYS A 31 -4.21 11.71 -20.82
CA CYS A 31 -2.98 12.00 -20.09
C CYS A 31 -2.12 12.97 -20.90
N CYS A 32 -1.67 14.03 -20.25
CA CYS A 32 -0.85 15.08 -20.85
C CYS A 32 0.61 14.93 -20.42
N GLY A 33 1.55 15.32 -21.29
CA GLY A 33 2.96 15.36 -20.96
C GLY A 33 3.27 16.31 -19.81
N TYR A 34 4.31 15.99 -19.05
CA TYR A 34 4.75 16.84 -17.95
C TYR A 34 5.24 18.20 -18.46
N GLN A 35 4.70 19.30 -17.91
CA GLN A 35 5.00 20.69 -18.32
C GLN A 35 4.70 21.04 -19.79
N SER A 36 3.99 20.19 -20.55
CA SER A 36 3.61 20.47 -21.93
C SER A 36 2.33 21.29 -22.00
N VAL A 37 2.44 22.61 -22.18
CA VAL A 37 1.28 23.51 -22.28
C VAL A 37 0.43 23.16 -23.50
N GLU A 38 1.08 22.76 -24.59
CA GLU A 38 0.48 22.37 -25.85
C GLU A 38 -0.46 21.16 -25.65
N ASP A 39 0.01 20.09 -24.99
CA ASP A 39 -0.80 18.90 -24.72
C ASP A 39 -2.06 19.25 -23.90
N TRP A 40 -1.89 20.11 -22.88
CA TRP A 40 -3.01 20.55 -22.05
C TRP A 40 -4.04 21.36 -22.85
N LEU A 41 -3.58 22.25 -23.74
CA LEU A 41 -4.47 23.02 -24.61
C LEU A 41 -5.26 22.11 -25.55
N GLU A 42 -4.60 21.15 -26.19
CA GLU A 42 -5.26 20.17 -27.06
C GLU A 42 -6.26 19.31 -26.28
N ALA A 43 -5.88 18.84 -25.10
CA ALA A 43 -6.75 18.04 -24.24
C ALA A 43 -8.00 18.82 -23.80
N PHE A 44 -7.85 20.09 -23.41
CA PHE A 44 -8.98 20.95 -23.07
C PHE A 44 -9.87 21.23 -24.29
N GLN A 45 -9.31 21.52 -25.45
CA GLN A 45 -10.07 21.75 -26.68
C GLN A 45 -10.86 20.50 -27.08
N LYS A 46 -10.22 19.32 -27.05
CA LYS A 46 -10.88 18.06 -27.35
C LYS A 46 -12.00 17.76 -26.36
N MET A 47 -11.72 17.88 -25.06
CA MET A 47 -12.74 17.68 -24.04
C MET A 47 -13.88 18.69 -24.13
N ALA A 48 -13.63 19.94 -24.53
CA ALA A 48 -14.66 20.97 -24.63
C ALA A 48 -15.57 20.76 -25.85
N ASN A 49 -14.99 20.41 -27.01
CA ASN A 49 -15.66 20.44 -28.31
C ASN A 49 -16.13 19.07 -28.82
N ASP A 50 -15.58 17.96 -28.33
CA ASP A 50 -15.96 16.61 -28.77
C ASP A 50 -16.87 15.94 -27.72
N ASP A 51 -18.18 16.13 -27.92
CA ASP A 51 -19.22 15.56 -27.05
C ASP A 51 -19.24 14.04 -27.04
N LEU A 52 -18.95 13.41 -28.18
CA LEU A 52 -18.94 11.96 -28.32
C LEU A 52 -17.78 11.35 -27.54
N PHE A 53 -16.57 11.90 -27.71
CA PHE A 53 -15.41 11.50 -26.94
C PHE A 53 -15.64 11.69 -25.44
N ARG A 54 -16.13 12.87 -25.05
CA ARG A 54 -16.45 13.18 -23.64
C ARG A 54 -17.52 12.24 -23.06
N GLY A 55 -18.51 11.87 -23.86
CA GLY A 55 -19.54 10.88 -23.51
C GLY A 55 -18.95 9.48 -23.30
N GLY A 56 -18.10 9.01 -24.22
CA GLY A 56 -17.42 7.72 -24.10
C GLY A 56 -16.54 7.64 -22.87
N CYS A 57 -15.78 8.70 -22.55
CA CYS A 57 -14.98 8.72 -21.32
C CYS A 57 -15.85 8.61 -20.05
N ARG A 58 -17.01 9.28 -20.00
CA ARG A 58 -17.93 9.16 -18.85
C ARG A 58 -18.46 7.73 -18.69
N GLU A 59 -18.79 7.07 -19.79
CA GLU A 59 -19.22 5.68 -19.76
C GLU A 59 -18.10 4.77 -19.25
N SER A 60 -16.88 4.92 -19.77
CA SER A 60 -15.70 4.18 -19.31
C SER A 60 -15.42 4.40 -17.82
N VAL A 61 -15.54 5.63 -17.32
CA VAL A 61 -15.40 5.95 -15.88
C VAL A 61 -16.47 5.24 -15.04
N SER A 62 -17.72 5.26 -15.52
CA SER A 62 -18.83 4.58 -14.86
C SER A 62 -18.64 3.06 -14.76
N LEU A 63 -17.99 2.46 -15.76
CA LEU A 63 -17.60 1.05 -15.75
C LEU A 63 -16.42 0.80 -14.81
N ALA A 64 -15.36 1.60 -14.92
CA ALA A 64 -14.11 1.42 -14.18
C ALA A 64 -14.30 1.54 -12.66
N ARG A 65 -15.19 2.43 -12.18
CA ARG A 65 -15.44 2.59 -10.73
C ARG A 65 -15.89 1.29 -10.05
N ASN A 66 -16.44 0.32 -10.79
CA ASN A 66 -16.88 -0.95 -10.22
C ASN A 66 -15.69 -1.75 -9.66
N ASP A 67 -14.53 -1.70 -10.30
CA ASP A 67 -13.32 -2.42 -9.86
C ASP A 67 -12.78 -1.86 -8.53
N PHE A 68 -13.05 -0.58 -8.28
CA PHE A 68 -12.61 0.16 -7.09
C PHE A 68 -13.65 0.20 -5.97
N ARG A 69 -14.76 -0.53 -6.11
CA ARG A 69 -15.69 -0.72 -4.98
C ARG A 69 -15.00 -1.56 -3.91
N TRP A 70 -15.21 -1.20 -2.64
CA TRP A 70 -14.68 -1.92 -1.48
C TRP A 70 -14.79 -3.45 -1.59
N LYS A 71 -15.97 -3.97 -1.98
CA LYS A 71 -16.21 -5.40 -2.17
C LYS A 71 -15.20 -6.06 -3.13
N ASN A 72 -14.81 -5.37 -4.19
CA ASN A 72 -13.92 -5.89 -5.22
C ASN A 72 -12.46 -5.65 -4.86
N SER A 73 -12.12 -4.46 -4.35
CA SER A 73 -10.73 -4.11 -4.02
C SER A 73 -10.15 -4.92 -2.85
N VAL A 74 -10.99 -5.38 -1.91
CA VAL A 74 -10.55 -6.22 -0.78
C VAL A 74 -10.64 -7.71 -1.04
N ALA A 75 -11.22 -8.14 -2.17
CA ALA A 75 -11.35 -9.56 -2.48
C ALA A 75 -10.01 -10.31 -2.45
N PRO A 76 -8.89 -9.79 -3.02
CA PRO A 76 -7.59 -10.46 -2.94
C PRO A 76 -7.09 -10.63 -1.50
N LEU A 77 -7.36 -9.66 -0.62
CA LEU A 77 -6.98 -9.73 0.79
C LEU A 77 -7.79 -10.82 1.52
N ILE A 78 -9.09 -10.89 1.27
CA ILE A 78 -9.96 -11.94 1.83
C ILE A 78 -9.49 -13.33 1.38
N GLU A 79 -9.14 -13.49 0.10
CA GLU A 79 -8.60 -14.74 -0.43
C GLU A 79 -7.26 -15.13 0.19
N ALA A 80 -6.37 -14.16 0.39
CA ALA A 80 -5.09 -14.37 1.07
C ALA A 80 -5.31 -14.86 2.51
N LEU A 81 -6.23 -14.23 3.26
CA LEU A 81 -6.55 -14.61 4.65
C LEU A 81 -7.17 -16.01 4.77
N ARG A 82 -7.88 -16.49 3.74
CA ARG A 82 -8.45 -17.85 3.70
C ARG A 82 -7.41 -18.95 3.46
N ALA A 83 -6.20 -18.59 3.02
CA ALA A 83 -5.11 -19.53 2.73
C ALA A 83 -3.83 -19.20 3.52
N PRO A 84 -3.82 -19.38 4.86
CA PRO A 84 -2.75 -18.93 5.74
C PRO A 84 -1.36 -19.52 5.43
N ALA A 85 -1.28 -20.67 4.77
CA ALA A 85 -0.01 -21.27 4.35
C ALA A 85 0.78 -20.39 3.36
N ARG A 86 0.08 -19.63 2.48
CA ARG A 86 0.72 -18.70 1.52
C ARG A 86 1.29 -17.45 2.17
N ILE A 87 0.66 -16.97 3.26
CA ILE A 87 1.14 -15.79 3.99
C ILE A 87 2.49 -16.08 4.66
N ARG A 88 2.74 -17.32 5.08
CA ARG A 88 4.00 -17.72 5.73
C ARG A 88 5.22 -17.60 4.81
N GLU A 89 5.03 -17.72 3.49
CA GLU A 89 6.11 -17.59 2.50
C GLU A 89 6.42 -16.13 2.13
N LEU A 90 5.39 -15.27 2.05
CA LEU A 90 5.54 -13.82 1.87
C LEU A 90 6.06 -13.10 3.13
N ASN A 91 5.88 -13.68 4.31
CA ASN A 91 6.32 -13.12 5.59
C ASN A 91 7.78 -13.45 5.92
N ARG A 92 8.68 -13.32 4.92
CA ARG A 92 10.12 -13.11 5.15
C ARG A 92 10.57 -11.68 4.76
N PRO A 93 10.01 -10.58 5.30
CA PRO A 93 10.43 -9.25 4.88
C PRO A 93 11.60 -8.71 5.72
N PHE A 94 12.03 -9.42 6.76
CA PHE A 94 12.98 -8.90 7.76
C PHE A 94 14.02 -9.92 8.25
N SER A 95 14.48 -10.85 7.39
CA SER A 95 15.56 -11.77 7.76
C SER A 95 16.87 -11.05 8.13
N TRP A 96 17.09 -9.83 7.63
CA TRP A 96 18.25 -8.98 7.94
C TRP A 96 18.18 -8.32 9.34
N LEU A 97 16.99 -8.22 9.93
CA LEU A 97 16.77 -7.56 11.23
C LEU A 97 17.05 -8.50 12.42
N PHE A 98 17.28 -9.79 12.16
CA PHE A 98 17.60 -10.81 13.18
C PHE A 98 19.09 -11.16 13.27
N HIS A 99 20.00 -10.35 12.71
CA HIS A 99 21.43 -10.52 12.95
C HIS A 99 21.81 -10.08 14.38
N GLU A 100 21.54 -10.94 15.38
CA GLU A 100 22.22 -11.11 16.68
C GLU A 100 22.53 -9.89 17.60
N PRO A 101 21.64 -8.86 17.76
CA PRO A 101 21.45 -8.42 19.15
C PRO A 101 19.99 -8.27 19.59
N PHE A 102 19.02 -8.13 18.68
CA PHE A 102 17.63 -7.80 19.05
C PHE A 102 16.75 -8.99 19.43
N ALA A 103 17.11 -10.22 19.06
CA ALA A 103 16.36 -11.43 19.42
C ALA A 103 16.32 -11.66 20.96
N SER A 104 17.36 -11.23 21.66
CA SER A 104 17.44 -11.31 23.12
C SER A 104 16.43 -10.39 23.82
N LEU A 105 16.22 -9.19 23.28
CA LEU A 105 15.30 -8.18 23.81
C LEU A 105 13.83 -8.60 23.62
N ALA A 106 13.50 -9.23 22.50
CA ALA A 106 12.16 -9.75 22.25
C ALA A 106 11.78 -10.89 23.21
N LYS A 107 12.73 -11.79 23.53
CA LYS A 107 12.50 -12.83 24.55
C LYS A 107 12.38 -12.25 25.96
N ALA A 108 13.17 -11.22 26.26
CA ALA A 108 13.13 -10.53 27.55
C ALA A 108 11.79 -9.81 27.77
N SER A 109 11.26 -9.11 26.74
CA SER A 109 9.99 -8.38 26.85
C SER A 109 8.77 -9.31 26.99
N LEU A 110 8.81 -10.49 26.37
CA LEU A 110 7.79 -11.53 26.56
C LEU A 110 7.83 -12.11 27.98
N SER A 111 9.02 -12.41 28.51
CA SER A 111 9.19 -12.90 29.89
C SER A 111 8.76 -11.88 30.95
N LEU A 112 8.97 -10.58 30.70
CA LEU A 112 8.51 -9.48 31.56
C LEU A 112 6.98 -9.40 31.67
N LYS A 113 6.25 -9.82 30.63
CA LYS A 113 4.78 -9.82 30.59
C LYS A 113 4.17 -11.01 31.33
N GLU A 114 4.90 -12.13 31.41
CA GLU A 114 4.42 -13.38 32.04
C GLU A 114 4.82 -13.51 33.51
N GLU A 115 6.03 -13.05 33.90
CA GLU A 115 6.57 -13.27 35.25
C GLU A 115 6.66 -11.98 36.10
N GLY A 116 6.36 -10.82 35.51
CA GLY A 116 6.47 -9.51 36.15
C GLY A 116 7.92 -9.03 36.35
N ILE A 117 8.08 -7.72 36.58
CA ILE A 117 9.37 -7.01 36.66
C ILE A 117 10.30 -7.60 37.74
N ALA A 118 9.73 -8.16 38.82
CA ALA A 118 10.49 -8.75 39.92
C ALA A 118 11.26 -10.01 39.49
N GLY A 119 10.64 -10.93 38.74
CA GLY A 119 11.27 -12.16 38.27
C GLY A 119 12.39 -11.91 37.25
N PHE A 120 12.22 -10.87 36.42
CA PHE A 120 13.25 -10.44 35.48
C PHE A 120 14.47 -9.84 36.19
N MET A 121 14.26 -8.97 37.18
CA MET A 121 15.34 -8.32 37.95
C MET A 121 16.18 -9.33 38.72
N GLU A 122 15.57 -10.36 39.30
CA GLU A 122 16.27 -11.39 40.05
C GLU A 122 17.22 -12.23 39.16
N ARG A 123 16.78 -12.61 37.96
CA ARG A 123 17.61 -13.34 36.99
C ARG A 123 18.72 -12.46 36.41
N PHE A 124 18.44 -11.17 36.18
CA PHE A 124 19.42 -10.21 35.69
C PHE A 124 20.55 -9.97 36.71
N GLN A 125 20.21 -9.84 37.99
CA GLN A 125 21.19 -9.72 39.08
C GLN A 125 22.07 -10.96 39.21
N ARG A 126 21.50 -12.18 39.13
CA ARG A 126 22.30 -13.42 39.14
C ARG A 126 23.27 -13.52 37.96
N LYS A 127 22.87 -12.99 36.80
CA LYS A 127 23.70 -13.01 35.59
C LYS A 127 24.86 -12.02 35.68
N ILE A 128 24.65 -10.84 36.28
CA ILE A 128 25.71 -9.86 36.56
C ILE A 128 26.66 -10.37 37.66
N ALA A 129 26.15 -11.02 38.71
CA ALA A 129 26.97 -11.59 39.77
C ALA A 129 27.93 -12.68 39.26
N ARG A 130 27.50 -13.51 38.30
CA ARG A 130 28.35 -14.51 37.65
C ARG A 130 29.50 -13.90 36.86
N LYS A 131 29.24 -12.80 36.16
CA LYS A 131 30.23 -12.14 35.28
C LYS A 131 31.31 -11.35 36.05
N ARG A 132 31.10 -11.11 37.36
CA ARG A 132 32.05 -10.41 38.24
C ARG A 132 33.02 -11.36 38.97
N ASN A 133 32.76 -12.66 38.98
CA ASN A 133 33.64 -13.70 39.56
C ASN A 133 34.57 -14.35 38.52
N GLU A 134 34.48 -13.95 37.25
CA GLU A 134 35.30 -14.45 36.13
C GLU A 134 36.33 -13.40 35.65
N SER A 135 36.65 -12.39 36.47
CA SER A 135 37.74 -11.41 36.25
C SER A 135 38.67 -11.33 37.45
#